data_AF-A0A091FVE0-F1
#
_entry.id   AF-A0A091FVE0-F1
#
_cell.length_a   1.000
_cell.length_b   1.000
_cell.length_c   1.000
_cell.angle_alpha   90.00
_cell.angle_beta   90.00
_cell.angle_gamma   90.00
#
_symmetry.space_group_name_H-M   'P 1'
#
loop_
_entity.id
_entity.type
_entity.pdbx_description
1 polymer ?
#
loop_
_entity_poly.entity_id
_entity_poly.type
_entity_poly.pdbx_seq_one_letter_code
_entity_poly.pdbx_strand_id
1 'polypeptide(L)'
;QAGGKAGKDSGKAKAKAVSRSQRAGLQFPVGRIHRHLKTRTTSHVLELAGNASKDLKVKRITPRHLQLAIRGDEELDSLIKATIAGGGVIPHIHKSLIGKKGQQKT
;
A
#
# COMPACT_ATOMS: atom_id res chain seq x y z
N GLN A 1 -55.02 9.59 -17.79
CA GLN A 1 -54.62 8.37 -18.52
C GLN A 1 -53.82 8.80 -19.75
N ALA A 2 -52.66 8.17 -20.00
CA ALA A 2 -51.72 8.38 -21.13
C ALA A 2 -51.10 9.79 -21.24
N GLY A 3 -49.79 10.03 -21.38
CA GLY A 3 -48.69 9.17 -21.81
C GLY A 3 -48.13 9.67 -23.15
N GLY A 4 -46.91 10.21 -23.14
CA GLY A 4 -45.98 10.10 -24.29
C GLY A 4 -45.31 11.39 -24.77
N LYS A 5 -43.96 11.39 -24.80
CA LYS A 5 -43.22 11.63 -26.05
C LYS A 5 -41.76 11.15 -25.98
N ALA A 6 -41.35 10.55 -27.10
CA ALA A 6 -40.05 9.94 -27.37
C ALA A 6 -38.96 10.93 -27.83
N GLY A 7 -37.70 10.51 -27.72
CA GLY A 7 -36.53 11.01 -28.48
C GLY A 7 -35.38 9.99 -28.35
N LYS A 8 -35.04 9.21 -29.38
CA LYS A 8 -34.25 9.45 -30.61
C LYS A 8 -32.72 9.25 -30.43
N ASP A 9 -32.30 8.04 -30.79
CA ASP A 9 -31.09 7.54 -31.47
C ASP A 9 -29.71 8.22 -31.30
N SER A 10 -28.69 7.42 -30.92
CA SER A 10 -27.39 7.37 -31.61
C SER A 10 -26.48 6.20 -31.19
N GLY A 11 -26.05 5.38 -32.17
CA GLY A 11 -24.64 4.98 -32.31
C GLY A 11 -24.14 3.68 -31.64
N LYS A 12 -24.04 2.61 -32.44
CA LYS A 12 -23.38 1.30 -32.19
C LYS A 12 -23.92 0.50 -31.00
N ALA A 13 -24.46 -0.69 -31.28
CA ALA A 13 -24.90 -1.64 -30.27
C ALA A 13 -23.76 -1.90 -29.27
N LYS A 14 -23.89 -1.37 -28.04
CA LYS A 14 -22.97 -1.71 -26.95
C LYS A 14 -23.10 -3.21 -26.73
N ALA A 15 -22.06 -3.95 -27.09
CA ALA A 15 -21.93 -5.36 -26.73
C ALA A 15 -22.23 -5.47 -25.23
N LYS A 16 -23.11 -6.41 -24.85
CA LYS A 16 -23.49 -6.60 -23.45
C LYS A 16 -22.20 -6.69 -22.62
N ALA A 17 -22.07 -5.82 -21.64
CA ALA A 17 -20.87 -5.76 -20.81
C ALA A 17 -20.77 -7.05 -19.99
N VAL A 18 -19.93 -7.98 -20.42
CA VAL A 18 -19.69 -9.22 -19.69
C VAL A 18 -18.72 -8.92 -18.55
N SER A 19 -19.12 -9.23 -17.32
CA SER A 19 -18.27 -9.03 -16.15
C SER A 19 -17.01 -9.89 -16.25
N ARG A 20 -15.88 -9.42 -15.71
CA ARG A 20 -14.61 -10.19 -15.70
C ARG A 20 -14.77 -11.55 -15.02
N SER A 21 -15.62 -11.64 -14.02
CA SER A 21 -16.01 -12.89 -13.36
C SER A 21 -16.70 -13.85 -14.31
N GLN A 22 -17.69 -13.36 -15.04
CA GLN A 22 -18.45 -14.17 -15.99
C GLN A 22 -17.61 -14.60 -17.19
N ARG A 23 -16.65 -13.78 -17.65
CA ARG A 23 -15.67 -14.19 -18.67
C ARG A 23 -14.71 -15.27 -18.17
N ALA A 24 -14.32 -15.21 -16.90
CA ALA A 24 -13.42 -16.19 -16.29
C ALA A 24 -14.13 -17.48 -15.85
N GLY A 25 -15.46 -17.55 -15.96
CA GLY A 25 -16.25 -18.69 -15.45
C GLY A 25 -16.25 -18.79 -13.93
N LEU A 26 -15.92 -17.70 -13.23
CA LEU A 26 -15.78 -17.69 -11.78
C LEU A 26 -17.00 -17.04 -11.14
N GLN A 27 -17.56 -17.70 -10.13
CA GLN A 27 -18.69 -17.19 -9.36
C GLN A 27 -18.32 -15.95 -8.53
N PHE A 28 -17.04 -15.80 -8.14
CA PHE A 28 -16.59 -14.69 -7.29
C PHE A 28 -16.20 -13.42 -8.08
N PRO A 29 -16.28 -12.22 -7.47
CA PRO A 29 -16.13 -10.93 -8.16
C PRO A 29 -14.65 -10.56 -8.45
N VAL A 30 -14.09 -11.13 -9.53
CA VAL A 30 -12.70 -10.96 -10.00
C VAL A 30 -12.29 -9.49 -10.10
N GLY A 31 -13.15 -8.61 -10.63
CA GLY A 31 -12.84 -7.18 -10.73
C GLY A 31 -12.66 -6.49 -9.38
N ARG A 32 -13.36 -6.99 -8.35
CA ARG A 32 -13.30 -6.47 -6.97
C ARG A 32 -12.11 -7.05 -6.21
N ILE A 33 -11.78 -8.33 -6.39
CA ILE A 33 -10.56 -8.93 -5.82
C ILE A 33 -9.31 -8.29 -6.43
N HIS A 34 -9.32 -8.06 -7.75
CA HIS A 34 -8.30 -7.26 -8.43
C HIS A 34 -8.16 -5.85 -7.84
N ARG A 35 -9.24 -5.23 -7.35
CA ARG A 35 -9.18 -3.93 -6.68
C ARG A 35 -8.65 -4.03 -5.24
N HIS A 36 -9.04 -5.05 -4.47
CA HIS A 36 -8.62 -5.21 -3.08
C HIS A 36 -7.18 -5.70 -2.95
N LEU A 37 -6.70 -6.57 -3.84
CA LEU A 37 -5.27 -6.85 -3.98
C LEU A 37 -4.48 -5.60 -4.39
N LYS A 38 -5.15 -4.64 -5.03
CA LYS A 38 -4.57 -3.34 -5.42
C LYS A 38 -4.62 -2.28 -4.32
N THR A 39 -5.40 -2.44 -3.25
CA THR A 39 -5.47 -1.50 -2.10
C THR A 39 -5.01 -2.06 -0.75
N ARG A 40 -4.82 -3.38 -0.61
CA ARG A 40 -4.33 -4.00 0.63
C ARG A 40 -2.93 -3.51 0.99
N THR A 41 -2.02 -3.51 0.01
CA THR A 41 -0.63 -3.06 0.21
C THR A 41 -0.56 -1.60 0.59
N THR A 42 -1.39 -0.74 -0.04
CA THR A 42 -1.43 0.69 0.29
C THR A 42 -1.98 0.94 1.69
N SER A 43 -3.03 0.21 2.11
CA SER A 43 -3.58 0.33 3.46
C SER A 43 -2.57 -0.10 4.51
N HIS A 44 -1.92 -1.23 4.31
CA HIS A 44 -0.98 -1.80 5.28
C HIS A 44 0.25 -0.91 5.48
N VAL A 45 0.83 -0.40 4.38
CA VAL A 45 1.95 0.56 4.45
C VAL A 45 1.52 1.87 5.13
N LEU A 46 0.32 2.38 4.85
CA LEU A 46 -0.18 3.61 5.47
C LEU A 46 -0.46 3.46 6.97
N GLU A 47 -0.95 2.30 7.39
CA GLU A 47 -1.16 1.97 8.80
C GLU A 47 0.16 1.97 9.58
N LEU A 48 1.14 1.19 9.09
CA LEU A 48 2.45 1.09 9.72
C LEU A 48 3.19 2.45 9.72
N ALA A 49 3.14 3.19 8.61
CA ALA A 49 3.74 4.52 8.54
C ALA A 49 2.99 5.55 9.41
N GLY A 50 1.69 5.38 9.59
CA GLY A 50 0.89 6.18 10.52
C GLY A 50 1.30 5.96 11.97
N ASN A 51 1.57 4.72 12.37
CA ASN A 51 2.08 4.39 13.70
C ASN A 51 3.48 4.98 13.92
N ALA A 52 4.40 4.79 12.97
CA ALA A 52 5.73 5.39 13.02
C ALA A 52 5.69 6.94 13.11
N SER A 53 4.71 7.58 12.46
CA SER A 53 4.49 9.03 12.58
C SER A 53 4.04 9.44 13.98
N LYS A 54 3.17 8.64 14.62
CA LYS A 54 2.67 8.91 15.98
C LYS A 54 3.76 8.75 17.02
N ASP A 55 4.63 7.75 16.88
CA ASP A 55 5.75 7.49 17.80
C ASP A 55 6.71 8.69 17.84
N LEU A 56 6.93 9.32 16.69
CA LEU A 56 7.73 10.54 16.55
C LEU A 56 6.95 11.82 16.86
N LYS A 57 5.71 11.71 17.36
CA LYS A 57 4.81 12.81 17.75
C LYS A 57 4.55 13.83 16.64
N VAL A 58 4.56 13.38 15.38
CA VAL A 58 4.31 14.22 14.20
C VAL A 58 3.00 13.86 13.53
N LYS A 59 2.26 14.89 13.10
CA LYS A 59 0.90 14.75 12.54
C LYS A 59 0.88 14.36 11.06
N ARG A 60 2.00 14.52 10.34
CA ARG A 60 2.11 14.27 8.89
C ARG A 60 3.07 13.12 8.63
N ILE A 61 2.63 12.17 7.80
CA ILE A 61 3.48 11.08 7.33
C ILE A 61 4.58 11.66 6.42
N THR A 62 5.84 11.36 6.73
CA THR A 62 7.02 11.75 5.95
C THR A 62 7.60 10.52 5.25
N PRO A 63 8.48 10.69 4.24
CA PRO A 63 9.17 9.56 3.62
C PRO A 63 9.95 8.69 4.61
N ARG A 64 10.41 9.27 5.72
CA ARG A 64 11.06 8.54 6.80
C ARG A 64 10.12 7.53 7.47
N HIS A 65 8.86 7.89 7.72
CA HIS A 65 7.91 6.96 8.33
C HIS A 65 7.58 5.79 7.40
N LEU A 66 7.50 6.04 6.08
CA LEU A 66 7.34 5.00 5.07
C LEU A 66 8.54 4.05 5.06
N GLN A 67 9.76 4.58 5.14
CA GLN A 67 10.97 3.75 5.21
C GLN A 67 11.01 2.90 6.47
N LEU A 68 10.69 3.47 7.64
CA LEU A 68 10.66 2.72 8.89
C LEU A 68 9.58 1.63 8.88
N ALA A 69 8.40 1.93 8.34
CA ALA A 69 7.31 0.98 8.21
C ALA A 69 7.63 -0.18 7.26
N ILE A 70 8.21 0.11 6.09
CA ILE A 70 8.50 -0.91 5.08
C ILE A 70 9.69 -1.76 5.48
N ARG A 71 10.75 -1.16 6.03
CA ARG A 71 11.97 -1.89 6.40
C ARG A 71 11.88 -2.57 7.77
N GLY A 72 10.87 -2.20 8.57
CA GLY A 72 10.57 -2.83 9.86
C GLY A 72 9.63 -4.03 9.77
N ASP A 73 9.06 -4.29 8.59
CA ASP A 73 8.15 -5.40 8.32
C ASP A 73 8.76 -6.36 7.29
N GLU A 74 8.85 -7.64 7.62
CA GLU A 74 9.55 -8.62 6.79
C GLU A 74 8.83 -8.90 5.45
N GLU A 75 7.50 -8.90 5.46
CA GLU A 75 6.71 -9.12 4.24
C GLU A 75 6.88 -7.94 3.28
N LEU A 76 6.81 -6.72 3.79
CA LEU A 76 6.96 -5.50 3.01
C LEU A 76 8.40 -5.25 2.58
N ASP A 77 9.41 -5.58 3.39
CA ASP A 77 10.81 -5.43 3.00
C ASP A 77 11.18 -6.38 1.84
N SER A 78 10.70 -7.62 1.90
CA SER A 78 10.87 -8.61 0.83
C SER A 78 10.11 -8.19 -0.44
N LEU A 79 8.89 -7.68 -0.29
CA LEU A 79 8.03 -7.26 -1.38
C LEU A 79 8.48 -5.95 -2.03
N ILE A 80 8.97 -4.98 -1.25
CA ILE A 80 9.30 -3.61 -1.67
C ILE A 80 10.82 -3.38 -1.57
N LYS A 81 11.53 -3.84 -2.59
CA LYS A 81 12.98 -3.60 -2.74
C LYS A 81 13.33 -2.20 -3.25
N ALA A 82 12.34 -1.42 -3.69
CA ALA A 82 12.54 -0.08 -4.25
C ALA A 82 13.13 0.91 -3.22
N THR A 83 13.90 1.88 -3.71
CA THR A 83 14.46 2.97 -2.90
C THR A 83 13.38 4.00 -2.58
N ILE A 84 13.26 4.37 -1.30
CA ILE A 84 12.38 5.46 -0.86
C ILE A 84 13.19 6.74 -0.74
N ALA A 85 12.93 7.68 -1.66
CA ALA A 85 13.58 8.99 -1.66
C ALA A 85 13.28 9.75 -0.35
N GLY A 86 14.31 10.30 0.29
CA GLY A 86 14.17 11.01 1.58
C GLY A 86 13.87 10.12 2.80
N GLY A 87 13.92 8.80 2.65
CA GLY A 87 13.58 7.84 3.71
C GLY A 87 14.74 7.49 4.67
N GLY A 88 16.00 7.62 4.25
CA GLY A 88 17.17 7.21 5.03
C GLY A 88 17.22 5.68 5.28
N VAL A 89 17.87 5.23 6.36
CA VAL A 89 18.05 3.80 6.69
C VAL A 89 17.66 3.47 8.13
N ILE A 90 17.31 2.22 8.44
CA ILE A 90 17.07 1.81 9.82
C ILE A 90 18.37 1.97 10.62
N PRO A 91 18.35 2.62 11.80
CA PRO A 91 19.54 2.74 12.62
C PRO A 91 20.03 1.36 13.06
N HIS A 92 21.21 0.96 12.61
CA HIS A 92 21.84 -0.29 13.00
C HIS A 92 23.35 -0.11 13.03
N ILE A 93 23.98 -0.47 14.16
CA ILE A 93 25.44 -0.45 14.31
C ILE A 93 25.87 -1.90 14.57
N HIS A 94 26.76 -2.42 13.72
CA HIS A 94 27.32 -3.76 13.92
C HIS A 94 27.96 -3.86 15.31
N LYS A 95 27.71 -4.97 16.01
CA LYS A 95 28.20 -5.18 17.39
C LYS A 95 29.72 -5.02 17.54
N SER A 96 30.48 -5.32 16.50
CA SER A 96 31.94 -5.11 16.46
C SER A 96 32.36 -3.65 16.51
N LEU A 97 31.48 -2.74 16.07
CA LEU A 97 31.70 -1.29 16.01
C LEU A 97 31.13 -0.57 17.24
N ILE A 98 30.33 -1.26 18.06
CA ILE A 98 29.94 -0.75 19.38
C ILE A 98 31.18 -0.82 20.28
N GLY A 99 31.65 0.35 20.73
CA GLY A 99 32.82 0.45 21.58
C GLY A 99 32.73 -0.47 22.81
N LYS A 100 33.85 -1.07 23.22
CA LYS A 100 33.93 -1.85 24.47
C LYS A 100 33.50 -0.98 25.65
N LYS A 101 32.36 -1.28 26.27
CA LYS A 101 32.00 -0.68 27.56
C LYS A 101 32.93 -1.24 28.63
N GLY A 102 33.71 -0.35 29.25
CA GLY A 102 34.28 -0.54 30.59
C GLY A 102 35.70 -1.13 30.65
N GLN A 103 36.72 -0.32 30.34
CA GLN A 103 37.90 -0.31 31.21
C GLN A 103 37.65 0.78 32.23
N GLN A 104 37.21 0.39 33.43
CA GLN A 104 37.30 1.26 34.60
C GLN A 104 38.79 1.61 34.76
N LYS A 105 39.13 2.87 34.59
CA LYS A 105 40.45 3.38 34.97
C LYS A 105 40.50 3.33 36.50
N THR A 106 41.27 2.38 37.04
CA THR A 106 41.87 2.47 38.37
C THR A 106 42.72 3.71 38.50
#